data_AF-A0A2D5ADA6-F1
#
_entry.id   AF-A0A2D5ADA6-F1
#
_cell.length_a   1.000
_cell.length_b   1.000
_cell.length_c   1.000
_cell.angle_alpha   90.00
_cell.angle_beta   90.00
_cell.angle_gamma   90.00
#
_symmetry.space_group_name_H-M   'P 1'
#
loop_
_entity.id
_entity.type
_entity.pdbx_description
1 polymer ?
#
loop_
_entity_poly.entity_id
_entity_poly.type
_entity_poly.pdbx_seq_one_letter_code
_entity_poly.pdbx_strand_id
1 'polypeptide(L)'
;MRGHPAGTSRRGESGSAHLRLPAAPAQPNTIPARPVRAGILARGPRRRPADPLRPGQRGGTPPDLLRGSRGSAPFQRNVRDARAPLRSHRRTARGDRAGWRPDRGHGRRTGLADRTRPRGPRDQPRSIRVTRVSRSLFGDLDVEVELDAPIGVRSWFCAGGRADFLVKPRTPDALAELLRRCRQVDTPVRIMGEGANLLVDDDGVSGIVVRLDDPAFRRIEHNVDGQLELVRVGAGADLARTLMDFARGGIAGLESLMGVPASIGGAVRMNAGGVYGEIGNAVHAVACLDAGGENRVYTADELRFDYRSTNIVDPIILWAVFRVTQENPVTLRERIKEIAAYKKRTQPLGEKSAGCMYRNPIDPATGERVSAGQIIDEAGLKGLRHGSATVSTRHANFFTVERNGRARDAIELGDLVRAKILDARGIELRREVVVWDRSNPGGIEDA
;
A
#
# COMPACT_ATOMS: atom_id res chain seq x y z
N MET A 1 -22.03 -25.08 -66.88
CA MET A 1 -20.96 -25.06 -65.85
C MET A 1 -21.66 -25.14 -64.49
N ARG A 2 -21.98 -26.31 -63.92
CA ARG A 2 -21.15 -27.16 -63.01
C ARG A 2 -20.19 -26.33 -62.15
N GLY A 3 -20.25 -26.29 -60.82
CA GLY A 3 -21.09 -26.99 -59.85
C GLY A 3 -20.85 -26.45 -58.42
N HIS A 4 -21.76 -26.82 -57.51
CA HIS A 4 -21.60 -26.82 -56.05
C HIS A 4 -21.26 -28.26 -55.62
N PRO A 5 -20.64 -28.54 -54.44
CA PRO A 5 -21.36 -28.41 -53.15
C PRO A 5 -20.52 -28.16 -51.87
N ALA A 6 -21.26 -27.88 -50.77
CA ALA A 6 -21.06 -28.22 -49.34
C ALA A 6 -19.66 -28.06 -48.69
N GLY A 7 -19.46 -27.48 -47.51
CA GLY A 7 -20.30 -27.35 -46.31
C GLY A 7 -19.43 -27.77 -45.10
N THR A 8 -19.42 -26.99 -44.01
CA THR A 8 -19.41 -27.43 -42.60
C THR A 8 -19.06 -26.29 -41.65
N SER A 9 -19.88 -26.16 -40.61
CA SER A 9 -19.65 -25.38 -39.40
C SER A 9 -18.73 -26.15 -38.46
N ARG A 10 -17.94 -25.44 -37.64
CA ARG A 10 -17.64 -25.85 -36.25
C ARG A 10 -17.18 -24.69 -35.38
N ARG A 11 -17.77 -24.65 -34.19
CA ARG A 11 -17.42 -23.85 -33.01
C ARG A 11 -16.20 -24.45 -32.30
N GLY A 12 -15.57 -23.61 -31.46
CA GLY A 12 -14.58 -23.99 -30.42
C GLY A 12 -13.15 -23.85 -30.95
N GLU A 13 -12.20 -23.20 -30.30
CA GLU A 13 -11.98 -23.08 -28.85
C GLU A 13 -11.35 -21.72 -28.51
N SER A 14 -11.78 -21.15 -27.40
CA SER A 14 -11.12 -20.05 -26.70
C SER A 14 -9.77 -20.55 -26.17
N GLY A 15 -8.69 -20.26 -26.91
CA GLY A 15 -7.33 -20.45 -26.43
C GLY A 15 -6.97 -19.34 -25.44
N SER A 16 -6.70 -19.72 -24.19
CA SER A 16 -6.02 -18.87 -23.22
C SER A 16 -4.64 -18.48 -23.78
N ALA A 17 -4.46 -17.21 -24.08
CA ALA A 17 -3.18 -16.65 -24.48
C ALA A 17 -2.19 -16.76 -23.31
N HIS A 18 -1.36 -17.81 -23.33
CA HIS A 18 -0.24 -17.95 -22.41
C HIS A 18 0.85 -16.95 -22.81
N LEU A 19 1.20 -16.09 -21.86
CA LEU A 19 2.33 -15.17 -21.90
C LEU A 19 3.62 -15.91 -22.33
N ARG A 20 4.17 -15.59 -23.52
CA ARG A 20 5.52 -16.01 -23.92
C ARG A 20 6.53 -14.91 -23.55
N LEU A 21 6.79 -14.75 -22.26
CA LEU A 21 8.02 -14.07 -21.82
C LEU A 21 9.19 -15.06 -21.88
N PRO A 22 10.43 -14.61 -22.14
CA PRO A 22 11.58 -15.48 -22.05
C PRO A 22 11.67 -16.11 -20.66
N ALA A 23 11.79 -17.43 -20.61
CA ALA A 23 12.04 -18.16 -19.37
C ALA A 23 13.32 -17.64 -18.70
N ALA A 24 13.33 -17.58 -17.37
CA ALA A 24 14.55 -17.40 -16.59
C ALA A 24 15.56 -18.51 -16.95
N PRO A 25 16.88 -18.24 -16.95
CA PRO A 25 17.88 -19.23 -17.32
C PRO A 25 17.80 -20.45 -16.39
N ALA A 26 17.71 -21.65 -16.99
CA ALA A 26 17.71 -22.91 -16.26
C ALA A 26 19.12 -23.22 -15.72
N GLN A 27 19.22 -23.51 -14.42
CA GLN A 27 20.41 -24.07 -13.78
C GLN A 27 20.51 -25.58 -14.09
N PRO A 28 21.73 -26.15 -14.27
CA PRO A 28 21.90 -27.56 -14.60
C PRO A 28 22.04 -28.46 -13.36
N ASN A 29 21.57 -29.71 -13.54
CA ASN A 29 21.86 -30.95 -12.80
C ASN A 29 21.09 -31.26 -11.50
N THR A 30 20.19 -32.24 -11.62
CA THR A 30 20.00 -33.29 -10.60
C THR A 30 19.76 -34.66 -11.24
N ILE A 31 20.45 -35.65 -10.68
CA ILE A 31 20.55 -37.08 -11.02
C ILE A 31 19.19 -37.80 -10.81
N PRO A 32 18.81 -38.84 -11.58
CA PRO A 32 17.48 -39.41 -11.54
C PRO A 32 17.31 -40.48 -10.44
N ALA A 33 16.21 -40.42 -9.69
CA ALA A 33 15.72 -41.52 -8.87
C ALA A 33 14.64 -42.34 -9.63
N ARG A 34 14.76 -43.66 -9.55
CA ARG A 34 13.94 -44.69 -10.23
C ARG A 34 12.49 -44.78 -9.69
N PRO A 35 11.55 -45.39 -10.46
CA PRO A 35 10.13 -45.39 -10.18
C PRO A 35 9.67 -46.59 -9.32
N VAL A 36 8.63 -46.40 -8.52
CA VAL A 36 7.82 -47.49 -7.93
C VAL A 36 6.45 -47.51 -8.58
N ARG A 37 6.03 -48.70 -9.03
CA ARG A 37 4.78 -49.00 -9.74
C ARG A 37 3.64 -49.33 -8.77
N ALA A 38 2.45 -48.87 -9.18
CA ALA A 38 1.15 -49.55 -9.22
C ALA A 38 0.39 -49.91 -7.92
N GLY A 39 -0.85 -49.40 -7.86
CA GLY A 39 -1.96 -49.94 -7.08
C GLY A 39 -3.29 -49.43 -7.63
N ILE A 40 -3.98 -50.29 -8.37
CA ILE A 40 -5.32 -50.13 -8.98
C ILE A 40 -6.40 -50.50 -7.95
N LEU A 41 -7.56 -49.82 -7.99
CA LEU A 41 -8.96 -50.24 -7.67
C LEU A 41 -9.75 -48.95 -7.31
N ALA A 42 -11.02 -48.68 -7.63
CA ALA A 42 -12.04 -49.22 -8.53
C ALA A 42 -13.14 -48.14 -8.71
N ARG A 43 -13.98 -48.30 -9.74
CA ARG A 43 -15.17 -47.49 -10.14
C ARG A 43 -16.31 -47.64 -9.10
N GLY A 44 -17.33 -46.79 -8.90
CA GLY A 44 -17.94 -45.57 -9.48
C GLY A 44 -19.12 -45.19 -8.53
N PRO A 45 -20.24 -44.53 -8.92
CA PRO A 45 -20.57 -43.84 -10.17
C PRO A 45 -20.99 -42.36 -9.99
N ARG A 46 -21.16 -41.71 -11.15
CA ARG A 46 -21.56 -40.33 -11.41
C ARG A 46 -23.05 -40.08 -11.13
N ARG A 47 -23.39 -38.87 -10.68
CA ARG A 47 -24.68 -38.20 -10.98
C ARG A 47 -24.40 -36.85 -11.64
N ARG A 48 -25.08 -36.58 -12.75
CA ARG A 48 -25.11 -35.31 -13.50
C ARG A 48 -26.54 -34.72 -13.43
N PRO A 49 -26.73 -33.45 -13.82
CA PRO A 49 -27.65 -32.51 -13.18
C PRO A 49 -29.04 -32.48 -13.82
N ALA A 50 -30.00 -31.85 -13.13
CA ALA A 50 -31.29 -31.44 -13.68
C ALA A 50 -31.27 -29.94 -13.99
N ASP A 51 -31.79 -29.60 -15.17
CA ASP A 51 -32.03 -28.24 -15.69
C ASP A 51 -33.56 -28.09 -15.92
N PRO A 52 -34.11 -26.93 -16.35
CA PRO A 52 -35.07 -26.16 -15.57
C PRO A 52 -36.49 -26.14 -16.16
N LEU A 53 -37.47 -25.70 -15.36
CA LEU A 53 -38.83 -25.41 -15.81
C LEU A 53 -39.09 -23.89 -15.86
N ARG A 54 -39.50 -23.39 -17.03
CA ARG A 54 -40.30 -22.16 -17.23
C ARG A 54 -41.79 -22.53 -17.26
N PRO A 55 -42.71 -21.65 -16.84
CA PRO A 55 -43.43 -20.75 -17.78
C PRO A 55 -43.67 -19.36 -17.14
N GLY A 56 -44.12 -18.27 -17.78
CA GLY A 56 -44.75 -17.98 -19.06
C GLY A 56 -45.06 -16.46 -19.12
N GLN A 57 -45.52 -16.04 -20.30
CA GLN A 57 -45.66 -14.68 -20.84
C GLN A 57 -46.53 -13.64 -20.09
N ARG A 58 -46.23 -12.35 -20.35
CA ARG A 58 -47.09 -11.20 -20.82
C ARG A 58 -46.41 -9.90 -20.36
N GLY A 59 -46.09 -8.88 -21.16
CA GLY A 59 -46.89 -8.18 -22.16
C GLY A 59 -47.29 -6.81 -21.56
N GLY A 60 -46.73 -5.68 -22.03
CA GLY A 60 -47.13 -4.34 -21.59
C GLY A 60 -46.13 -3.23 -21.88
N THR A 61 -46.38 -2.48 -22.97
CA THR A 61 -45.73 -1.24 -23.44
C THR A 61 -46.11 -0.03 -22.54
N PRO A 62 -45.37 1.10 -22.57
CA PRO A 62 -45.46 2.19 -21.59
C PRO A 62 -46.39 3.33 -22.04
N PRO A 63 -46.74 4.29 -21.15
CA PRO A 63 -47.31 5.56 -21.58
C PRO A 63 -46.27 6.70 -21.56
N ASP A 64 -46.15 7.35 -22.72
CA ASP A 64 -45.72 8.74 -22.89
C ASP A 64 -46.81 9.70 -22.38
N LEU A 65 -46.40 10.81 -21.76
CA LEU A 65 -47.18 12.06 -21.76
C LEU A 65 -46.26 13.26 -22.04
N LEU A 66 -46.53 13.88 -23.19
CA LEU A 66 -46.18 15.21 -23.70
C LEU A 66 -46.75 16.31 -22.74
N ARG A 67 -46.40 17.61 -22.72
CA ARG A 67 -45.78 18.55 -23.69
C ARG A 67 -45.58 19.92 -23.02
N GLY A 68 -44.62 20.70 -23.53
CA GLY A 68 -44.67 22.19 -23.64
C GLY A 68 -43.97 22.97 -22.52
N SER A 69 -43.20 24.03 -22.76
CA SER A 69 -42.96 24.83 -23.97
C SER A 69 -41.77 25.80 -23.78
N ARG A 70 -40.91 25.88 -24.80
CA ARG A 70 -40.20 27.05 -25.39
C ARG A 70 -39.70 28.21 -24.50
N GLY A 71 -38.41 28.58 -24.66
CA GLY A 71 -37.88 29.88 -24.23
C GLY A 71 -36.35 30.08 -24.36
N SER A 72 -35.85 30.12 -25.59
CA SER A 72 -34.72 30.91 -26.14
C SER A 72 -33.60 31.54 -25.26
N ALA A 73 -32.36 31.09 -25.54
CA ALA A 73 -31.13 31.87 -25.82
C ALA A 73 -30.37 32.69 -24.71
N PRO A 74 -29.05 32.97 -24.92
CA PRO A 74 -28.03 32.87 -23.88
C PRO A 74 -27.43 34.21 -23.44
N PHE A 75 -26.82 34.24 -22.24
CA PHE A 75 -26.11 35.41 -21.73
C PHE A 75 -24.59 35.17 -21.74
N GLN A 76 -23.88 35.90 -22.62
CA GLN A 76 -22.43 36.05 -22.60
C GLN A 76 -22.03 37.34 -21.87
N ARG A 77 -20.98 37.21 -21.06
CA ARG A 77 -19.91 38.16 -20.68
C ARG A 77 -20.28 39.64 -20.42
N ASN A 78 -19.84 40.11 -19.25
CA ASN A 78 -19.03 41.33 -19.21
C ASN A 78 -17.96 41.27 -18.11
N VAL A 79 -16.72 41.48 -18.54
CA VAL A 79 -15.54 41.81 -17.76
C VAL A 79 -15.25 43.28 -18.06
N ARG A 80 -15.05 44.11 -17.03
CA ARG A 80 -14.34 45.41 -17.03
C ARG A 80 -14.23 45.85 -15.56
N ASP A 81 -13.02 45.83 -15.02
CA ASP A 81 -12.08 46.95 -14.91
C ASP A 81 -12.38 47.88 -13.72
N ALA A 82 -11.48 47.88 -12.72
CA ALA A 82 -10.98 49.11 -12.09
C ALA A 82 -9.72 48.82 -11.25
N ARG A 83 -8.72 49.66 -11.44
CA ARG A 83 -7.38 49.64 -10.87
C ARG A 83 -7.33 50.37 -9.51
N ALA A 84 -6.55 49.82 -8.57
CA ALA A 84 -5.56 50.49 -7.68
C ALA A 84 -6.01 51.66 -6.74
N PRO A 85 -5.14 52.23 -5.86
CA PRO A 85 -4.31 51.62 -4.80
C PRO A 85 -4.33 52.41 -3.45
N LEU A 86 -3.45 52.00 -2.51
CA LEU A 86 -2.73 52.79 -1.47
C LEU A 86 -3.24 52.88 -0.01
N ARG A 87 -2.24 52.60 0.87
CA ARG A 87 -1.85 53.31 2.12
C ARG A 87 -2.70 53.09 3.37
N SER A 88 -2.20 52.29 4.32
CA SER A 88 -1.28 52.66 5.41
C SER A 88 -1.91 53.54 6.48
N HIS A 89 -2.17 53.00 7.68
CA HIS A 89 -2.19 53.76 8.93
C HIS A 89 -1.55 52.94 10.07
N ARG A 90 -0.37 53.40 10.50
CA ARG A 90 0.20 53.19 11.83
C ARG A 90 -0.42 54.24 12.78
N ARG A 91 -0.84 53.80 13.97
CA ARG A 91 -0.90 54.55 15.24
C ARG A 91 -1.19 53.50 16.33
N THR A 92 -0.28 53.10 17.23
CA THR A 92 0.27 53.76 18.44
C THR A 92 -0.75 54.34 19.42
N ALA A 93 -0.97 53.63 20.53
CA ALA A 93 -1.08 54.09 21.94
C ALA A 93 -1.31 52.81 22.79
N ARG A 94 -0.45 52.40 23.75
CA ARG A 94 -0.11 52.92 25.08
C ARG A 94 -1.32 53.15 26.03
N GLY A 95 -1.21 52.54 27.21
CA GLY A 95 -2.11 52.61 28.38
C GLY A 95 -2.19 51.24 29.07
N ASP A 96 -1.19 50.85 29.88
CA ASP A 96 -1.16 50.94 31.36
C ASP A 96 -2.05 49.88 32.04
N ARG A 97 -1.46 48.77 32.54
CA ARG A 97 -0.86 48.54 33.89
C ARG A 97 -1.90 48.39 35.01
N ALA A 98 -1.97 47.17 35.56
CA ALA A 98 -2.06 46.95 37.01
C ALA A 98 -1.52 45.54 37.33
N GLY A 99 -0.31 45.50 37.88
CA GLY A 99 0.30 44.31 38.46
C GLY A 99 -0.18 44.11 39.90
N TRP A 100 -0.14 42.86 40.36
CA TRP A 100 -0.40 42.52 41.75
C TRP A 100 0.67 41.56 42.29
N ARG A 101 1.03 41.80 43.56
CA ARG A 101 1.93 41.06 44.48
C ARG A 101 3.43 41.42 44.39
N PRO A 102 4.14 41.52 45.54
CA PRO A 102 4.16 40.49 46.60
C PRO A 102 4.16 41.00 48.04
N ASP A 103 3.92 40.09 48.98
CA ASP A 103 4.34 40.29 50.37
C ASP A 103 5.08 39.06 50.90
N ARG A 104 6.10 39.32 51.72
CA ARG A 104 7.08 38.37 52.23
C ARG A 104 6.68 37.90 53.64
N GLY A 105 6.90 36.63 53.92
CA GLY A 105 6.89 36.09 55.29
C GLY A 105 8.07 35.15 55.50
N HIS A 106 8.95 35.51 56.43
CA HIS A 106 10.12 34.75 56.85
C HIS A 106 9.76 33.52 57.71
N GLY A 107 10.51 32.43 57.57
CA GLY A 107 10.55 31.32 58.51
C GLY A 107 11.75 30.41 58.23
N ARG A 108 12.69 30.32 59.19
CA ARG A 108 14.00 29.66 59.08
C ARG A 108 13.94 28.13 59.33
N ARG A 109 14.75 27.42 58.54
CA ARG A 109 15.64 26.26 58.84
C ARG A 109 15.19 25.15 59.80
N THR A 110 15.10 23.93 59.27
CA THR A 110 15.95 22.74 59.56
C THR A 110 15.81 21.84 58.30
N GLY A 111 16.82 21.24 57.67
CA GLY A 111 17.98 20.56 58.20
C GLY A 111 17.76 19.03 58.14
N LEU A 112 17.62 18.42 56.94
CA LEU A 112 17.81 16.98 56.80
C LEU A 112 18.35 16.60 55.41
N ALA A 113 19.29 15.66 55.46
CA ALA A 113 20.29 15.36 54.46
C ALA A 113 19.74 14.75 53.16
N ASP A 114 20.32 15.27 52.09
CA ASP A 114 20.43 14.68 50.77
C ASP A 114 21.03 13.26 50.83
N ARG A 115 20.26 12.27 50.39
CA ARG A 115 20.75 10.91 50.11
C ARG A 115 20.72 10.70 48.60
N THR A 116 21.72 11.26 47.94
CA THR A 116 22.18 10.85 46.62
C THR A 116 22.65 9.40 46.69
N ARG A 117 21.83 8.47 46.20
CA ARG A 117 22.30 7.11 45.88
C ARG A 117 23.13 7.17 44.60
N PRO A 118 24.37 6.67 44.58
CA PRO A 118 25.11 6.55 43.33
C PRO A 118 24.42 5.50 42.46
N ARG A 119 23.88 5.93 41.31
CA ARG A 119 23.49 5.01 40.23
C ARG A 119 24.79 4.34 39.75
N GLY A 120 24.89 3.04 39.98
CA GLY A 120 25.98 2.21 39.44
C GLY A 120 26.06 2.32 37.92
N PRO A 121 27.22 2.01 37.33
CA PRO A 121 27.42 2.15 35.90
C PRO A 121 26.38 1.31 35.14
N ARG A 122 25.70 1.99 34.23
CA ARG A 122 24.74 1.46 33.27
C ARG A 122 25.34 0.30 32.49
N ASP A 123 24.45 -0.64 32.18
CA ASP A 123 24.60 -1.76 31.25
C ASP A 123 25.79 -1.66 30.31
N GLN A 124 26.71 -2.60 30.47
CA GLN A 124 27.65 -2.96 29.43
C GLN A 124 26.84 -3.35 28.18
N PRO A 125 27.22 -2.91 26.97
CA PRO A 125 26.60 -3.45 25.77
C PRO A 125 26.86 -4.96 25.78
N ARG A 126 25.77 -5.73 25.86
CA ARG A 126 25.79 -7.16 25.55
C ARG A 126 26.28 -7.29 24.11
N SER A 127 27.59 -7.49 23.94
CA SER A 127 28.23 -7.84 22.67
C SER A 127 27.86 -9.27 22.28
N ILE A 128 26.56 -9.54 22.13
CA ILE A 128 26.08 -10.82 21.66
C ILE A 128 26.32 -10.88 20.16
N ARG A 129 27.34 -11.64 19.74
CA ARG A 129 27.44 -12.37 18.45
C ARG A 129 27.17 -11.64 17.11
N VAL A 130 26.93 -10.33 17.06
CA VAL A 130 26.58 -9.63 15.80
C VAL A 130 27.68 -9.78 14.75
N THR A 131 28.95 -9.74 15.15
CA THR A 131 30.08 -9.79 14.21
C THR A 131 30.27 -11.16 13.53
N ARG A 132 29.86 -12.26 14.18
CA ARG A 132 30.04 -13.62 13.63
C ARG A 132 28.88 -14.03 12.72
N VAL A 133 27.65 -13.62 13.05
CA VAL A 133 26.46 -13.85 12.22
C VAL A 133 26.48 -12.98 10.95
N SER A 134 26.97 -11.74 11.07
CA SER A 134 27.00 -10.75 9.98
C SER A 134 27.84 -11.17 8.77
N ARG A 135 29.02 -11.78 8.96
CA ARG A 135 29.87 -12.19 7.81
C ARG A 135 29.35 -13.42 7.08
N SER A 136 28.75 -14.38 7.78
CA SER A 136 28.25 -15.61 7.16
C SER A 136 26.93 -15.41 6.42
N LEU A 137 26.09 -14.46 6.85
CA LEU A 137 24.77 -14.31 6.27
C LEU A 137 24.81 -13.67 4.87
N PHE A 138 25.69 -12.68 4.68
CA PHE A 138 25.74 -11.86 3.46
C PHE A 138 27.03 -12.00 2.64
N GLY A 139 28.10 -12.60 3.18
CA GLY A 139 29.48 -12.39 2.72
C GLY A 139 29.78 -12.74 1.26
N ASP A 140 29.02 -13.66 0.66
CA ASP A 140 29.12 -14.13 -0.72
C ASP A 140 27.85 -13.80 -1.55
N LEU A 141 26.88 -13.10 -0.96
CA LEU A 141 25.66 -12.71 -1.66
C LEU A 141 25.85 -11.38 -2.37
N ASP A 142 25.26 -11.27 -3.56
CA ASP A 142 25.20 -10.01 -4.30
C ASP A 142 24.12 -9.07 -3.72
N VAL A 143 24.45 -8.47 -2.58
CA VAL A 143 23.56 -7.61 -1.79
C VAL A 143 24.31 -6.37 -1.30
N GLU A 144 23.61 -5.24 -1.21
CA GLU A 144 24.06 -4.08 -0.43
C GLU A 144 23.50 -4.19 0.99
N VAL A 145 24.33 -3.96 2.01
CA VAL A 145 23.94 -4.05 3.42
C VAL A 145 24.24 -2.74 4.14
N GLU A 146 23.23 -2.17 4.78
CA GLU A 146 23.34 -1.03 5.68
C GLU A 146 23.02 -1.49 7.11
N LEU A 147 23.99 -1.32 8.01
CA LEU A 147 23.83 -1.62 9.43
C LEU A 147 23.12 -0.47 10.14
N ASP A 148 22.27 -0.78 11.11
CA ASP A 148 21.58 0.22 11.94
C ASP A 148 20.83 1.24 11.06
N ALA A 149 20.12 0.76 10.05
CA ALA A 149 19.56 1.60 9.00
C ALA A 149 18.35 2.41 9.51
N PRO A 150 18.30 3.73 9.30
CA PRO A 150 17.24 4.59 9.84
C PRO A 150 15.95 4.53 9.00
N ILE A 151 15.28 3.38 9.02
CA ILE A 151 14.11 3.09 8.17
C ILE A 151 12.87 3.92 8.52
N GLY A 152 12.65 4.26 9.79
CA GLY A 152 11.47 5.02 10.23
C GLY A 152 11.46 6.42 9.65
N VAL A 153 12.56 7.16 9.82
CA VAL A 153 12.71 8.51 9.24
C VAL A 153 12.77 8.54 7.71
N ARG A 154 13.04 7.40 7.07
CA ARG A 154 12.97 7.20 5.60
C ARG A 154 11.60 6.75 5.10
N SER A 155 10.65 6.46 6.00
CA SER A 155 9.26 6.19 5.66
C SER A 155 8.45 7.49 5.47
N TRP A 156 7.19 7.37 5.07
CA TRP A 156 6.33 8.52 4.77
C TRP A 156 5.91 9.34 5.99
N PHE A 157 5.88 8.74 7.19
CA PHE A 157 5.71 9.49 8.43
C PHE A 157 6.95 10.32 8.79
N CYS A 158 8.12 9.99 8.22
CA CYS A 158 9.42 10.57 8.57
C CYS A 158 9.71 10.57 10.08
N ALA A 159 9.26 9.52 10.78
CA ALA A 159 9.42 9.30 12.21
C ALA A 159 9.60 7.80 12.48
N GLY A 160 10.17 7.44 13.62
CA GLY A 160 10.40 6.04 14.00
C GLY A 160 11.87 5.62 14.00
N GLY A 161 12.08 4.38 14.46
CA GLY A 161 13.38 3.82 14.76
C GLY A 161 14.13 3.22 13.57
N ARG A 162 15.12 2.39 13.90
CA ARG A 162 16.13 1.85 12.98
C ARG A 162 15.98 0.33 12.86
N ALA A 163 16.41 -0.22 11.73
CA ALA A 163 16.52 -1.67 11.53
C ALA A 163 17.95 -2.12 11.83
N ASP A 164 18.12 -3.31 12.42
CA ASP A 164 19.46 -3.87 12.63
C ASP A 164 20.22 -3.99 11.30
N PHE A 165 19.53 -4.47 10.25
CA PHE A 165 20.04 -4.55 8.88
C PHE A 165 18.99 -4.08 7.87
N LEU A 166 19.40 -3.23 6.94
CA LEU A 166 18.69 -2.99 5.68
C LEU A 166 19.49 -3.62 4.54
N VAL A 167 18.87 -4.54 3.81
CA VAL A 167 19.51 -5.31 2.74
C VAL A 167 18.82 -5.02 1.42
N LYS A 168 19.60 -4.74 0.39
CA LYS A 168 19.12 -4.55 -0.99
C LYS A 168 19.76 -5.60 -1.89
N PRO A 169 19.06 -6.70 -2.21
CA PRO A 169 19.56 -7.67 -3.15
C PRO A 169 19.67 -7.07 -4.54
N ARG A 170 20.66 -7.51 -5.32
CA ARG A 170 20.80 -7.15 -6.73
C ARG A 170 20.17 -8.16 -7.68
N THR A 171 19.92 -9.38 -7.20
CA THR A 171 19.33 -10.44 -8.02
C THR A 171 18.28 -11.24 -7.24
N PRO A 172 17.28 -11.83 -7.92
CA PRO A 172 16.33 -12.75 -7.29
C PRO A 172 17.00 -13.94 -6.61
N ASP A 173 18.10 -14.46 -7.17
CA ASP A 173 18.84 -15.59 -6.60
C ASP A 173 19.53 -15.21 -5.28
N ALA A 174 20.15 -14.03 -5.21
CA ALA A 174 20.74 -13.52 -3.97
C ALA A 174 19.67 -13.28 -2.90
N LEU A 175 18.48 -12.82 -3.29
CA LEU A 175 17.35 -12.69 -2.38
C LEU A 175 16.85 -14.06 -1.89
N ALA A 176 16.64 -15.02 -2.78
CA ALA A 176 16.20 -16.37 -2.41
C ALA A 176 17.18 -17.05 -1.45
N GLU A 177 18.49 -16.96 -1.72
CA GLU A 177 19.54 -17.47 -0.85
C GLU A 177 19.56 -16.74 0.51
N LEU A 178 19.39 -15.41 0.52
CA LEU A 178 19.26 -14.64 1.75
C LEU A 178 18.11 -15.18 2.62
N LEU A 179 16.93 -15.40 2.05
CA LEU A 179 15.77 -15.94 2.77
C LEU A 179 16.05 -17.33 3.33
N ARG A 180 16.66 -18.21 2.52
CA ARG A 180 17.07 -19.57 2.95
C ARG A 180 18.00 -19.54 4.15
N ARG A 181 19.02 -18.67 4.11
CA ARG A 181 19.95 -18.53 5.24
C ARG A 181 19.31 -17.93 6.47
N CYS A 182 18.47 -16.90 6.31
CA CYS A 182 17.75 -16.29 7.43
C CYS A 182 16.87 -17.31 8.15
N ARG A 183 16.18 -18.17 7.39
CA ARG A 183 15.39 -19.27 7.94
C ARG A 183 16.22 -20.30 8.72
N GLN A 184 17.42 -20.63 8.25
CA GLN A 184 18.31 -21.59 8.92
C GLN A 184 18.80 -21.12 10.29
N VAL A 185 18.90 -19.80 10.49
CA VAL A 185 19.38 -19.20 11.75
C VAL A 185 18.30 -18.41 12.48
N ASP A 186 17.04 -18.63 12.14
CA ASP A 186 15.86 -18.00 12.76
C ASP A 186 15.95 -16.46 12.84
N THR A 187 16.45 -15.84 11.77
CA THR A 187 16.52 -14.38 11.65
C THR A 187 15.26 -13.86 10.97
N PRO A 188 14.48 -12.98 11.62
CA PRO A 188 13.27 -12.43 11.02
C PRO A 188 13.60 -11.52 9.84
N VAL A 189 12.77 -11.62 8.80
CA VAL A 189 12.90 -10.85 7.55
C VAL A 189 11.59 -10.13 7.28
N ARG A 190 11.65 -8.84 6.97
CA ARG A 190 10.51 -8.05 6.50
C ARG A 190 10.80 -7.42 5.16
N ILE A 191 9.78 -7.26 4.31
CA ILE A 191 9.90 -6.56 3.03
C ILE A 191 9.38 -5.12 3.17
N MET A 192 10.17 -4.15 2.71
CA MET A 192 9.79 -2.74 2.69
C MET A 192 9.73 -2.25 1.24
N GLY A 193 8.58 -1.72 0.84
CA GLY A 193 8.45 -0.93 -0.40
C GLY A 193 8.84 0.53 -0.16
N GLU A 194 8.01 1.46 -0.64
CA GLU A 194 8.22 2.90 -0.42
C GLU A 194 7.93 3.37 1.02
N GLY A 195 7.47 2.49 1.91
CA GLY A 195 7.14 2.85 3.30
C GLY A 195 5.91 3.76 3.43
N ALA A 196 5.05 3.76 2.42
CA ALA A 196 3.87 4.63 2.32
C ALA A 196 2.64 4.13 3.08
N ASN A 197 2.70 2.93 3.65
CA ASN A 197 1.69 2.34 4.54
C ASN A 197 2.34 1.80 5.84
N LEU A 198 3.49 2.34 6.23
CA LEU A 198 4.33 1.82 7.30
C LEU A 198 4.56 2.87 8.38
N LEU A 199 4.39 2.48 9.64
CA LEU A 199 4.77 3.23 10.82
C LEU A 199 5.75 2.39 11.65
N VAL A 200 7.01 2.77 11.62
CA VAL A 200 8.06 2.09 12.39
C VAL A 200 8.08 2.69 13.79
N ASP A 201 7.93 1.86 14.80
CA ASP A 201 8.05 2.27 16.19
C ASP A 201 9.42 2.88 16.50
N ASP A 202 9.50 3.75 17.51
CA ASP A 202 10.74 4.44 17.87
C ASP A 202 11.85 3.48 18.32
N ASP A 203 11.51 2.29 18.86
CA ASP A 203 12.48 1.24 19.20
C ASP A 203 13.05 0.53 17.96
N GLY A 204 12.44 0.76 16.79
CA GLY A 204 12.86 0.19 15.52
C GLY A 204 12.45 -1.26 15.36
N VAL A 205 13.24 -2.00 14.57
CA VAL A 205 12.96 -3.39 14.22
C VAL A 205 14.23 -4.24 14.32
N SER A 206 14.08 -5.48 14.78
CA SER A 206 15.17 -6.45 14.80
C SER A 206 15.25 -7.24 13.50
N GLY A 207 16.41 -7.83 13.23
CA GLY A 207 16.62 -8.68 12.06
C GLY A 207 16.82 -7.89 10.76
N ILE A 208 16.26 -8.39 9.67
CA ILE A 208 16.54 -7.88 8.32
C ILE A 208 15.31 -7.24 7.70
N VAL A 209 15.51 -6.02 7.20
CA VAL A 209 14.56 -5.37 6.30
C VAL A 209 15.12 -5.45 4.88
N VAL A 210 14.34 -5.97 3.94
CA VAL A 210 14.70 -6.06 2.53
C VAL A 210 14.04 -4.92 1.76
N ARG A 211 14.77 -4.31 0.83
CA ARG A 211 14.23 -3.39 -0.19
C ARG A 211 14.64 -3.84 -1.59
N LEU A 212 13.67 -3.88 -2.50
CA LEU A 212 13.89 -4.28 -3.90
C LEU A 212 14.27 -3.08 -4.78
N ASP A 213 15.33 -2.37 -4.42
CA ASP A 213 15.68 -1.11 -5.08
C ASP A 213 16.53 -1.28 -6.37
N ASP A 214 17.14 -2.45 -6.57
CA ASP A 214 18.01 -2.72 -7.72
C ASP A 214 17.20 -2.74 -9.06
N PRO A 215 17.77 -2.27 -10.18
CA PRO A 215 17.15 -2.36 -11.50
C PRO A 215 16.56 -3.73 -11.87
N ALA A 216 17.15 -4.83 -11.39
CA ALA A 216 16.63 -6.19 -11.60
C ALA A 216 15.17 -6.37 -11.11
N PHE A 217 14.77 -5.64 -10.06
CA PHE A 217 13.43 -5.68 -9.49
C PHE A 217 12.53 -4.53 -9.92
N ARG A 218 13.01 -3.65 -10.82
CA ARG A 218 12.29 -2.44 -11.26
C ARG A 218 11.94 -2.45 -12.74
N ARG A 219 12.36 -3.49 -13.46
CA ARG A 219 12.23 -3.59 -14.91
C ARG A 219 10.76 -3.63 -15.34
N ILE A 220 10.48 -2.93 -16.44
CA ILE A 220 9.23 -3.03 -17.19
C ILE A 220 9.54 -3.81 -18.47
N GLU A 221 8.76 -4.85 -18.74
CA GLU A 221 8.92 -5.70 -19.92
C GLU A 221 7.59 -5.84 -20.65
N HIS A 222 7.65 -5.67 -21.96
CA HIS A 222 6.51 -5.68 -22.86
C HIS A 222 6.49 -6.99 -23.65
N ASN A 223 5.33 -7.33 -24.20
CA ASN A 223 5.23 -8.48 -25.11
C ASN A 223 6.16 -8.33 -26.32
N VAL A 224 6.83 -9.42 -26.68
CA VAL A 224 7.84 -9.47 -27.76
C VAL A 224 7.20 -9.38 -29.15
N ASP A 225 5.92 -9.72 -29.27
CA ASP A 225 5.15 -9.71 -30.51
C ASP A 225 4.57 -8.32 -30.88
N GLY A 226 4.79 -7.31 -30.03
CA GLY A 226 4.31 -5.94 -30.23
C GLY A 226 2.83 -5.73 -29.92
N GLN A 227 2.06 -6.76 -29.57
CA GLN A 227 0.68 -6.61 -29.09
C GLN A 227 0.70 -6.30 -27.59
N LEU A 228 0.49 -5.04 -27.25
CA LEU A 228 0.56 -4.57 -25.87
C LEU A 228 -0.73 -4.85 -25.09
N GLU A 229 -0.99 -6.12 -24.82
CA GLU A 229 -2.08 -6.59 -23.97
C GLU A 229 -1.62 -6.88 -22.54
N LEU A 230 -0.35 -7.22 -22.38
CA LEU A 230 0.26 -7.58 -21.11
C LEU A 230 1.60 -6.84 -20.94
N VAL A 231 1.86 -6.43 -19.70
CA VAL A 231 3.15 -5.84 -19.32
C VAL A 231 3.58 -6.41 -17.98
N ARG A 232 4.83 -6.88 -17.89
CA ARG A 232 5.43 -7.31 -16.63
C ARG A 232 6.15 -6.13 -16.00
N VAL A 233 5.89 -5.89 -14.72
CA VAL A 233 6.57 -4.85 -13.96
C VAL A 233 7.14 -5.45 -12.68
N GLY A 234 8.42 -5.17 -12.42
CA GLY A 234 9.11 -5.56 -11.21
C GLY A 234 8.50 -4.93 -9.96
N ALA A 235 8.46 -5.68 -8.86
CA ALA A 235 7.81 -5.28 -7.61
C ALA A 235 8.46 -4.07 -6.93
N GLY A 236 9.74 -3.83 -7.20
CA GLY A 236 10.50 -2.69 -6.70
C GLY A 236 10.25 -1.39 -7.48
N ALA A 237 9.54 -1.44 -8.61
CA ALA A 237 9.28 -0.26 -9.42
C ALA A 237 8.38 0.74 -8.67
N ASP A 238 8.71 2.01 -8.77
CA ASP A 238 7.88 3.10 -8.24
C ASP A 238 6.58 3.20 -9.05
N LEU A 239 5.44 3.11 -8.36
CA LEU A 239 4.13 3.08 -9.00
C LEU A 239 3.87 4.39 -9.77
N ALA A 240 4.15 5.55 -9.18
CA ALA A 240 3.87 6.84 -9.80
C ALA A 240 4.70 7.05 -11.08
N ARG A 241 5.98 6.69 -11.06
CA ARG A 241 6.87 6.73 -12.23
C ARG A 241 6.39 5.76 -13.31
N THR A 242 6.05 4.53 -12.94
CA THR A 242 5.51 3.52 -13.87
C THR A 242 4.27 4.06 -14.59
N LEU A 243 3.33 4.65 -13.84
CA LEU A 243 2.12 5.24 -14.42
C LEU A 243 2.42 6.43 -15.34
N MET A 244 3.42 7.26 -15.01
CA MET A 244 3.84 8.36 -15.87
C MET A 244 4.49 7.87 -17.16
N ASP A 245 5.29 6.81 -17.09
CA ASP A 245 5.90 6.19 -18.27
C ASP A 245 4.84 5.55 -19.17
N PHE A 246 3.87 4.85 -18.57
CA PHE A 246 2.70 4.30 -19.25
C PHE A 246 1.87 5.38 -19.92
N ALA A 247 1.60 6.49 -19.21
CA ALA A 247 0.91 7.65 -19.77
C ALA A 247 1.64 8.27 -20.97
N ARG A 248 2.98 8.26 -20.96
CA ARG A 248 3.77 8.75 -22.10
C ARG A 248 3.68 7.82 -23.30
N GLY A 249 3.69 6.51 -23.06
CA GLY A 249 3.55 5.48 -24.09
C GLY A 249 2.11 5.22 -24.55
N GLY A 250 1.09 5.80 -23.89
CA GLY A 250 -0.31 5.49 -24.19
C GLY A 250 -0.76 4.12 -23.69
N ILE A 251 -0.14 3.61 -22.62
CA ILE A 251 -0.41 2.31 -22.03
C ILE A 251 -1.45 2.51 -20.92
N ALA A 252 -2.71 2.19 -21.19
CA ALA A 252 -3.81 2.32 -20.23
C ALA A 252 -4.01 1.02 -19.44
N GLY A 253 -4.74 1.09 -18.33
CA GLY A 253 -5.11 -0.04 -17.47
C GLY A 253 -4.77 0.13 -15.98
N LEU A 254 -3.86 1.06 -15.66
CA LEU A 254 -3.42 1.32 -14.28
C LEU A 254 -3.63 2.78 -13.83
N GLU A 255 -4.16 3.65 -14.68
CA GLU A 255 -4.31 5.09 -14.41
C GLU A 255 -5.13 5.41 -13.16
N SER A 256 -6.06 4.53 -12.78
CA SER A 256 -6.86 4.60 -11.55
C SER A 256 -6.00 4.74 -10.28
N LEU A 257 -4.77 4.26 -10.33
CA LEU A 257 -3.80 4.26 -9.24
C LEU A 257 -3.00 5.56 -9.14
N MET A 258 -3.18 6.53 -10.05
CA MET A 258 -2.45 7.78 -10.03
C MET A 258 -2.55 8.46 -8.65
N GLY A 259 -1.41 8.87 -8.09
CA GLY A 259 -1.31 9.48 -6.77
C GLY A 259 -1.47 8.51 -5.60
N VAL A 260 -1.37 7.20 -5.81
CA VAL A 260 -1.08 6.24 -4.73
C VAL A 260 0.45 6.17 -4.58
N PRO A 261 1.01 6.55 -3.43
CA PRO A 261 2.42 6.31 -3.16
C PRO A 261 2.65 4.82 -2.82
N ALA A 262 3.37 4.10 -3.67
CA ALA A 262 3.70 2.69 -3.46
C ALA A 262 4.81 2.23 -4.40
N SER A 263 5.45 1.12 -4.06
CA SER A 263 6.08 0.27 -5.06
C SER A 263 5.02 -0.65 -5.69
N ILE A 264 5.28 -1.24 -6.85
CA ILE A 264 4.36 -2.19 -7.48
C ILE A 264 4.05 -3.37 -6.55
N GLY A 265 5.05 -3.93 -5.87
CA GLY A 265 4.85 -5.03 -4.93
C GLY A 265 3.96 -4.64 -3.75
N GLY A 266 4.21 -3.48 -3.15
CA GLY A 266 3.37 -2.97 -2.06
C GLY A 266 1.94 -2.67 -2.53
N ALA A 267 1.78 -2.16 -3.75
CA ALA A 267 0.47 -1.91 -4.32
C ALA A 267 -0.31 -3.22 -4.52
N VAL A 268 0.31 -4.24 -5.09
CA VAL A 268 -0.32 -5.57 -5.29
C VAL A 268 -0.66 -6.21 -3.95
N ARG A 269 0.29 -6.27 -2.99
CA ARG A 269 0.06 -6.84 -1.64
C ARG A 269 -1.17 -6.24 -0.95
N MET A 270 -1.33 -4.93 -1.06
CA MET A 270 -2.41 -4.19 -0.41
C MET A 270 -3.69 -4.08 -1.24
N ASN A 271 -3.75 -4.66 -2.44
CA ASN A 271 -4.76 -4.34 -3.46
C ASN A 271 -5.04 -2.82 -3.49
N ALA A 272 -3.97 -2.05 -3.69
CA ALA A 272 -4.05 -0.59 -3.58
C ALA A 272 -5.05 -0.04 -4.59
N GLY A 273 -5.85 0.94 -4.14
CA GLY A 273 -6.93 1.47 -4.94
C GLY A 273 -7.74 2.55 -4.24
N GLY A 274 -8.69 3.12 -4.97
CA GLY A 274 -9.61 4.12 -4.46
C GLY A 274 -10.87 4.20 -5.32
N VAL A 275 -11.49 5.37 -5.35
CA VAL A 275 -12.77 5.60 -6.06
C VAL A 275 -12.70 5.28 -7.56
N TYR A 276 -11.52 5.41 -8.18
CA TYR A 276 -11.33 5.15 -9.62
C TYR A 276 -11.00 3.69 -9.96
N GLY A 277 -10.86 2.81 -8.96
CA GLY A 277 -10.50 1.41 -9.14
C GLY A 277 -9.29 0.99 -8.30
N GLU A 278 -8.92 -0.27 -8.46
CA GLU A 278 -7.87 -0.93 -7.70
C GLU A 278 -6.97 -1.77 -8.60
N ILE A 279 -5.74 -2.02 -8.14
CA ILE A 279 -4.72 -2.66 -8.94
C ILE A 279 -5.11 -4.09 -9.33
N GLY A 280 -5.84 -4.80 -8.46
CA GLY A 280 -6.30 -6.17 -8.69
C GLY A 280 -7.13 -6.33 -9.97
N ASN A 281 -7.84 -5.28 -10.40
CA ASN A 281 -8.63 -5.29 -11.65
C ASN A 281 -7.77 -5.51 -12.90
N ALA A 282 -6.50 -5.14 -12.85
CA ALA A 282 -5.56 -5.25 -13.95
C ALA A 282 -4.60 -6.43 -13.80
N VAL A 283 -4.45 -7.03 -12.61
CA VAL A 283 -3.46 -8.09 -12.39
C VAL A 283 -3.83 -9.35 -13.19
N HIS A 284 -2.87 -9.85 -13.96
CA HIS A 284 -2.96 -11.10 -14.72
C HIS A 284 -2.14 -12.24 -14.08
N ALA A 285 -0.97 -11.93 -13.52
CA ALA A 285 -0.15 -12.92 -12.83
C ALA A 285 0.77 -12.23 -11.81
N VAL A 286 1.18 -12.95 -10.77
CA VAL A 286 2.13 -12.44 -9.77
C VAL A 286 3.14 -13.53 -9.46
N ALA A 287 4.43 -13.20 -9.48
CA ALA A 287 5.46 -14.08 -8.96
C ALA A 287 5.91 -13.64 -7.58
N CYS A 288 6.09 -14.62 -6.72
CA CYS A 288 6.51 -14.43 -5.35
C CYS A 288 7.66 -15.37 -4.98
N LEU A 289 8.36 -15.01 -3.91
CA LEU A 289 9.18 -15.93 -3.12
C LEU A 289 8.44 -16.28 -1.84
N ASP A 290 8.42 -17.56 -1.50
CA ASP A 290 7.97 -18.04 -0.20
C ASP A 290 9.03 -17.75 0.91
N ALA A 291 8.69 -18.08 2.16
CA ALA A 291 9.61 -17.94 3.29
C ALA A 291 10.86 -18.84 3.20
N GLY A 292 10.82 -19.88 2.37
CA GLY A 292 11.94 -20.77 2.05
C GLY A 292 12.76 -20.31 0.86
N GLY A 293 12.47 -19.17 0.24
CA GLY A 293 13.17 -18.69 -0.95
C GLY A 293 12.83 -19.46 -2.23
N GLU A 294 11.71 -20.19 -2.25
CA GLU A 294 11.21 -20.88 -3.44
C GLU A 294 10.29 -19.97 -4.25
N ASN A 295 10.41 -20.05 -5.57
CA ASN A 295 9.59 -19.25 -6.48
C ASN A 295 8.21 -19.88 -6.68
N ARG A 296 7.17 -19.06 -6.56
CA ARG A 296 5.80 -19.41 -6.96
C ARG A 296 5.23 -18.35 -7.89
N VAL A 297 4.49 -18.79 -8.91
CA VAL A 297 3.72 -17.91 -9.78
C VAL A 297 2.24 -18.19 -9.57
N TYR A 298 1.49 -17.16 -9.19
CA TYR A 298 0.03 -17.16 -9.15
C TYR A 298 -0.50 -16.69 -10.50
N THR A 299 -1.32 -17.51 -11.13
CA THR A 299 -2.00 -17.22 -12.39
C THR A 299 -3.30 -16.43 -12.15
N ALA A 300 -3.87 -15.85 -13.21
CA ALA A 300 -5.11 -15.08 -13.14
C ALA A 300 -6.25 -15.85 -12.45
N ASP A 301 -6.36 -17.15 -12.72
CA ASP A 301 -7.43 -18.00 -12.18
C ASP A 301 -7.23 -18.34 -10.70
N GLU A 302 -6.01 -18.20 -10.19
CA GLU A 302 -5.66 -18.42 -8.77
C GLU A 302 -5.75 -17.15 -7.95
N LEU A 303 -5.63 -15.98 -8.57
CA LEU A 303 -5.59 -14.70 -7.88
C LEU A 303 -6.98 -14.20 -7.51
N ARG A 304 -7.14 -13.82 -6.24
CA ARG A 304 -8.35 -13.17 -5.72
C ARG A 304 -7.94 -11.90 -4.99
N PHE A 305 -8.62 -10.82 -5.34
CA PHE A 305 -8.41 -9.49 -4.78
C PHE A 305 -9.73 -9.05 -4.14
N ASP A 306 -9.62 -8.54 -2.92
CA ASP A 306 -10.72 -8.01 -2.13
C ASP A 306 -10.31 -6.65 -1.56
N TYR A 307 -11.24 -5.98 -0.87
CA TYR A 307 -10.97 -4.66 -0.28
C TYR A 307 -9.75 -4.70 0.68
N ARG A 308 -8.64 -4.12 0.21
CA ARG A 308 -7.36 -4.05 0.93
C ARG A 308 -6.79 -5.43 1.30
N SER A 309 -7.01 -6.43 0.45
CA SER A 309 -6.50 -7.78 0.67
C SER A 309 -6.35 -8.56 -0.62
N THR A 310 -5.50 -9.57 -0.57
CA THR A 310 -5.29 -10.57 -1.64
C THR A 310 -5.19 -11.95 -1.01
N ASN A 311 -5.35 -13.00 -1.81
CA ASN A 311 -5.08 -14.37 -1.37
C ASN A 311 -3.62 -14.81 -1.50
N ILE A 312 -2.70 -13.89 -1.85
CA ILE A 312 -1.28 -14.18 -1.99
C ILE A 312 -0.71 -14.37 -0.58
N VAL A 313 -0.33 -15.60 -0.25
CA VAL A 313 0.26 -15.93 1.06
C VAL A 313 1.78 -15.83 1.07
N ASP A 314 2.41 -15.95 -0.10
CA ASP A 314 3.87 -15.84 -0.20
C ASP A 314 4.28 -14.39 0.04
N PRO A 315 5.28 -14.16 0.91
CA PRO A 315 5.49 -12.87 1.53
C PRO A 315 6.17 -11.83 0.63
N ILE A 316 6.99 -12.25 -0.31
CA ILE A 316 7.73 -11.33 -1.18
C ILE A 316 7.23 -11.44 -2.60
N ILE A 317 6.62 -10.38 -3.10
CA ILE A 317 6.28 -10.25 -4.52
C ILE A 317 7.55 -9.80 -5.28
N LEU A 318 7.88 -10.50 -6.36
CA LEU A 318 9.02 -10.20 -7.25
C LEU A 318 8.61 -9.33 -8.44
N TRP A 319 7.48 -9.65 -9.06
CA TRP A 319 6.92 -8.92 -10.19
C TRP A 319 5.43 -9.25 -10.36
N ALA A 320 4.72 -8.39 -11.05
CA ALA A 320 3.34 -8.61 -11.47
C ALA A 320 3.19 -8.34 -12.97
N VAL A 321 2.30 -9.11 -13.60
CA VAL A 321 1.87 -8.91 -14.99
C VAL A 321 0.52 -8.23 -14.96
N PHE A 322 0.35 -7.17 -15.75
CA PHE A 322 -0.88 -6.40 -15.83
C PHE A 322 -1.49 -6.48 -17.22
N ARG A 323 -2.82 -6.60 -17.28
CA ARG A 323 -3.61 -6.37 -18.47
C ARG A 323 -3.62 -4.88 -18.78
N VAL A 324 -3.22 -4.53 -19.98
CA VAL A 324 -3.11 -3.15 -20.46
C VAL A 324 -3.69 -3.03 -21.86
N THR A 325 -3.97 -1.80 -22.27
CA THR A 325 -4.43 -1.48 -23.62
C THR A 325 -3.65 -0.31 -24.18
N GLN A 326 -3.37 -0.36 -25.48
CA GLN A 326 -2.80 0.77 -26.19
C GLN A 326 -3.89 1.79 -26.51
N GLU A 327 -3.68 3.04 -26.10
CA GLU A 327 -4.59 4.16 -26.30
C GLU A 327 -3.86 5.42 -26.77
N ASN A 328 -4.62 6.47 -27.07
CA ASN A 328 -4.08 7.79 -27.35
C ASN A 328 -3.42 8.37 -26.07
N PRO A 329 -2.12 8.69 -26.09
CA PRO A 329 -1.42 9.24 -24.92
C PRO A 329 -1.98 10.57 -24.41
N VAL A 330 -2.68 11.35 -25.23
CA VAL A 330 -3.30 12.63 -24.82
C VAL A 330 -4.51 12.35 -23.92
N THR A 331 -5.43 11.51 -24.38
CA THR A 331 -6.63 11.13 -23.63
C THR A 331 -6.30 10.46 -22.30
N LEU A 332 -5.30 9.57 -22.29
CA LEU A 332 -4.83 8.93 -21.05
C LEU A 332 -4.28 9.95 -20.05
N ARG A 333 -3.49 10.93 -20.50
CA ARG A 333 -2.98 12.01 -19.64
C ARG A 333 -4.10 12.90 -19.09
N GLU A 334 -5.18 13.11 -19.83
CA GLU A 334 -6.34 13.87 -19.35
C GLU A 334 -7.05 13.14 -18.20
N ARG A 335 -7.30 11.83 -18.34
CA ARG A 335 -7.84 11.00 -17.23
C ARG A 335 -6.94 11.04 -16.00
N ILE A 336 -5.63 10.90 -16.19
CA ILE A 336 -4.64 10.97 -15.10
C ILE A 336 -4.68 12.32 -14.39
N LYS A 337 -4.81 13.44 -15.12
CA LYS A 337 -4.94 14.78 -14.54
C LYS A 337 -6.20 14.91 -13.71
N GLU A 338 -7.32 14.36 -14.16
CA GLU A 338 -8.58 14.37 -13.42
C GLU A 338 -8.44 13.65 -12.08
N ILE A 339 -7.89 12.42 -12.10
CA ILE A 339 -7.66 11.59 -10.92
C ILE A 339 -6.72 12.30 -9.93
N ALA A 340 -5.62 12.86 -10.43
CA ALA A 340 -4.67 13.62 -9.62
C ALA A 340 -5.31 14.87 -9.00
N ALA A 341 -6.16 15.58 -9.75
CA ALA A 341 -6.87 16.75 -9.26
C ALA A 341 -7.89 16.38 -8.17
N TYR A 342 -8.60 15.27 -8.31
CA TYR A 342 -9.49 14.75 -7.27
C TYR A 342 -8.73 14.47 -5.98
N LYS A 343 -7.66 13.67 -6.04
CA LYS A 343 -6.84 13.36 -4.85
C LYS A 343 -6.25 14.60 -4.21
N LYS A 344 -5.75 15.54 -5.03
CA LYS A 344 -5.22 16.81 -4.52
C LYS A 344 -6.26 17.64 -3.81
N ARG A 345 -7.55 17.53 -4.14
CA ARG A 345 -8.64 18.23 -3.41
C ARG A 345 -9.00 17.53 -2.11
N THR A 346 -9.11 16.20 -2.12
CA THR A 346 -9.67 15.43 -1.01
C THR A 346 -8.64 14.97 0.03
N GLN A 347 -7.35 14.89 -0.31
CA GLN A 347 -6.32 14.31 0.55
C GLN A 347 -5.19 15.29 0.88
N PRO A 348 -4.54 15.16 2.04
CA PRO A 348 -3.40 15.99 2.44
C PRO A 348 -2.08 15.49 1.82
N LEU A 349 -1.98 15.53 0.48
CA LEU A 349 -0.84 14.97 -0.27
C LEU A 349 0.54 15.59 0.06
N GLY A 350 0.58 16.73 0.76
CA GLY A 350 1.82 17.40 1.18
C GLY A 350 2.19 17.18 2.66
N GLU A 351 1.34 16.51 3.42
CA GLU A 351 1.59 16.22 4.84
C GLU A 351 2.35 14.89 4.99
N LYS A 352 3.24 14.83 5.97
CA LYS A 352 4.00 13.62 6.32
C LYS A 352 3.07 12.58 6.95
N SER A 353 2.50 11.73 6.11
CA SER A 353 1.50 10.73 6.46
C SER A 353 1.67 9.49 5.60
N ALA A 354 1.39 8.31 6.14
CA ALA A 354 1.40 7.05 5.39
C ALA A 354 0.00 6.65 4.89
N GLY A 355 -0.74 7.61 4.34
CA GLY A 355 -2.10 7.36 3.85
C GLY A 355 -3.16 7.30 4.95
N CYS A 356 -4.25 6.57 4.68
CA CYS A 356 -5.34 6.37 5.61
C CYS A 356 -4.90 5.49 6.79
N MET A 357 -5.12 5.94 8.02
CA MET A 357 -4.79 5.21 9.24
C MET A 357 -5.63 3.93 9.37
N TYR A 358 -6.92 3.99 9.01
CA TYR A 358 -7.85 2.87 9.13
C TYR A 358 -8.47 2.48 7.79
N ARG A 359 -8.81 1.20 7.70
CA ARG A 359 -9.71 0.67 6.68
C ARG A 359 -11.10 1.25 6.89
N ASN A 360 -11.88 1.37 5.81
CA ASN A 360 -13.29 1.70 5.90
C ASN A 360 -14.05 0.51 6.52
N PRO A 361 -14.65 0.66 7.72
CA PRO A 361 -15.33 -0.44 8.42
C PRO A 361 -16.66 -0.79 7.74
N ILE A 362 -17.20 -1.95 8.11
CA ILE A 362 -18.60 -2.28 7.86
C ILE A 362 -19.40 -1.76 9.05
N ASP A 363 -20.43 -0.96 8.78
CA ASP A 363 -21.36 -0.52 9.81
C ASP A 363 -22.20 -1.72 10.28
N PRO A 364 -22.19 -2.07 11.58
CA PRO A 364 -22.91 -3.24 12.07
C PRO A 364 -24.43 -3.08 11.99
N ALA A 365 -24.96 -1.86 11.91
CA ALA A 365 -26.40 -1.61 11.83
C ALA A 365 -26.93 -1.76 10.40
N THR A 366 -26.17 -1.33 9.39
CA THR A 366 -26.61 -1.37 7.98
C THR A 366 -26.00 -2.53 7.19
N GLY A 367 -24.87 -3.08 7.64
CA GLY A 367 -24.07 -4.04 6.89
C GLY A 367 -23.28 -3.41 5.73
N GLU A 368 -23.29 -2.08 5.59
CA GLU A 368 -22.64 -1.37 4.49
C GLU A 368 -21.23 -0.89 4.86
N ARG A 369 -20.35 -0.77 3.86
CA ARG A 369 -19.03 -0.18 4.06
C ARG A 369 -19.13 1.34 4.15
N VAL A 370 -18.68 1.89 5.25
CA VAL A 370 -18.75 3.34 5.56
C VAL A 370 -17.36 3.96 5.66
N SER A 371 -17.27 5.26 5.38
CA SER A 371 -15.99 5.97 5.39
C SER A 371 -15.46 6.15 6.82
N ALA A 372 -14.31 5.59 7.13
CA ALA A 372 -13.65 5.81 8.42
C ALA A 372 -13.33 7.30 8.63
N GLY A 373 -12.91 7.99 7.57
CA GLY A 373 -12.63 9.42 7.63
C GLY A 373 -13.86 10.25 7.96
N GLN A 374 -15.04 9.88 7.45
CA GLN A 374 -16.30 10.56 7.76
C GLN A 374 -16.71 10.32 9.22
N ILE A 375 -16.64 9.06 9.69
CA ILE A 375 -17.00 8.73 11.07
C ILE A 375 -16.11 9.47 12.08
N ILE A 376 -14.80 9.56 11.80
CA ILE A 376 -13.85 10.28 12.66
C ILE A 376 -14.11 11.79 12.64
N ASP A 377 -14.51 12.33 11.48
CA ASP A 377 -14.86 13.75 11.33
C ASP A 377 -16.15 14.10 12.08
N GLU A 378 -17.21 13.29 11.92
CA GLU A 378 -18.49 13.44 12.63
C GLU A 378 -18.34 13.35 14.16
N ALA A 379 -17.37 12.56 14.64
CA ALA A 379 -17.01 12.50 16.05
C ALA A 379 -16.19 13.71 16.55
N GLY A 380 -15.91 14.68 15.67
CA GLY A 380 -15.19 15.92 16.01
C GLY A 380 -13.70 15.72 16.31
N LEU A 381 -13.08 14.66 15.77
CA LEU A 381 -11.71 14.28 16.14
C LEU A 381 -10.62 14.88 15.23
N LYS A 382 -10.99 15.65 14.20
CA LYS A 382 -10.02 16.42 13.41
C LYS A 382 -9.24 17.39 14.31
N GLY A 383 -7.92 17.44 14.13
CA GLY A 383 -7.05 18.27 14.97
C GLY A 383 -6.79 17.71 16.37
N LEU A 384 -7.36 16.55 16.72
CA LEU A 384 -7.00 15.86 17.97
C LEU A 384 -5.49 15.59 17.97
N ARG A 385 -4.81 16.00 19.04
CA ARG A 385 -3.36 15.89 19.20
C ARG A 385 -3.03 15.00 20.38
N HIS A 386 -2.01 14.17 20.20
CA HIS A 386 -1.39 13.38 21.26
C HIS A 386 0.12 13.39 21.04
N GLY A 387 0.86 13.91 22.02
CA GLY A 387 2.29 14.18 21.85
C GLY A 387 2.58 15.05 20.62
N SER A 388 3.41 14.53 19.73
CA SER A 388 3.83 15.13 18.45
C SER A 388 2.96 14.71 17.25
N ALA A 389 1.95 13.86 17.46
CA ALA A 389 1.06 13.38 16.42
C ALA A 389 -0.29 14.13 16.44
N THR A 390 -0.86 14.38 15.26
CA THR A 390 -2.14 15.08 15.11
C THR A 390 -3.00 14.45 14.01
N VAL A 391 -4.30 14.32 14.26
CA VAL A 391 -5.29 13.97 13.23
C VAL A 391 -5.42 15.15 12.27
N SER A 392 -5.20 14.92 10.98
CA SER A 392 -5.21 15.98 9.96
C SER A 392 -6.54 16.72 9.96
N THR A 393 -6.47 18.06 9.97
CA THR A 393 -7.65 18.93 9.88
C THR A 393 -8.30 18.88 8.50
N ARG A 394 -7.58 18.35 7.51
CA ARG A 394 -8.06 18.22 6.13
C ARG A 394 -8.83 16.92 5.91
N HIS A 395 -8.29 15.80 6.38
CA HIS A 395 -8.91 14.48 6.23
C HIS A 395 -8.74 13.67 7.51
N ALA A 396 -9.84 13.34 8.20
CA ALA A 396 -9.76 12.80 9.56
C ALA A 396 -9.16 11.37 9.65
N ASN A 397 -9.12 10.64 8.53
CA ASN A 397 -8.40 9.36 8.45
C ASN A 397 -6.87 9.51 8.21
N PHE A 398 -6.33 10.72 8.13
CA PHE A 398 -4.89 10.96 7.92
C PHE A 398 -4.26 11.51 9.19
N PHE A 399 -3.12 10.95 9.55
CA PHE A 399 -2.41 11.29 10.77
C PHE A 399 -1.07 11.88 10.37
N THR A 400 -0.63 12.89 11.10
CA THR A 400 0.64 13.58 10.84
C THR A 400 1.50 13.56 12.07
N VAL A 401 2.82 13.55 11.86
CA VAL A 401 3.80 13.66 12.92
C VAL A 401 4.63 14.92 12.66
N GLU A 402 4.83 15.71 13.71
CA GLU A 402 5.67 16.90 13.64
C GLU A 402 7.12 16.54 13.31
N ARG A 403 7.89 17.54 12.84
CA ARG A 403 9.31 17.34 12.59
C ARG A 403 10.00 16.92 13.90
N ASN A 404 10.75 15.83 13.84
CA ASN A 404 11.42 15.20 15.00
C ASN A 404 10.44 14.65 16.06
N GLY A 405 9.17 14.45 15.70
CA GLY A 405 8.19 13.75 16.53
C GLY A 405 8.47 12.26 16.61
N ARG A 406 7.71 11.60 17.49
CA ARG A 406 7.80 10.17 17.77
C ARG A 406 6.77 9.38 16.99
N ALA A 407 7.15 8.23 16.47
CA ALA A 407 6.20 7.31 15.87
C ALA A 407 5.21 6.76 16.90
N ARG A 408 5.65 6.53 18.14
CA ARG A 408 4.79 6.08 19.25
C ARG A 408 3.59 6.99 19.47
N ASP A 409 3.79 8.30 19.35
CA ASP A 409 2.71 9.27 19.53
C ASP A 409 1.60 9.07 18.48
N ALA A 410 1.94 8.71 17.25
CA ALA A 410 0.96 8.40 16.20
C ALA A 410 0.26 7.05 16.42
N ILE A 411 0.98 6.05 16.93
CA ILE A 411 0.41 4.75 17.32
C ILE A 411 -0.64 4.96 18.42
N GLU A 412 -0.26 5.65 19.49
CA GLU A 412 -1.11 5.95 20.65
C GLU A 412 -2.30 6.85 20.28
N LEU A 413 -2.09 7.86 19.42
CA LEU A 413 -3.20 8.65 18.86
C LEU A 413 -4.18 7.76 18.09
N GLY A 414 -3.66 6.79 17.33
CA GLY A 414 -4.48 5.81 16.61
C GLY A 414 -5.28 4.89 17.53
N ASP A 415 -4.74 4.54 18.70
CA ASP A 415 -5.48 3.75 19.69
C ASP A 415 -6.55 4.61 20.37
N LEU A 416 -6.24 5.87 20.68
CA LEU A 416 -7.19 6.83 21.26
C LEU A 416 -8.38 7.09 20.34
N VAL A 417 -8.14 7.33 19.04
CA VAL A 417 -9.21 7.53 18.05
C VAL A 417 -10.06 6.28 17.91
N ARG A 418 -9.45 5.08 17.85
CA ARG A 418 -10.20 3.81 17.78
C ARG A 418 -11.13 3.64 18.99
N ALA A 419 -10.63 3.89 20.21
CA ALA A 419 -11.43 3.82 21.43
C ALA A 419 -12.61 4.81 21.40
N LYS A 420 -12.36 6.07 21.04
CA LYS A 420 -13.40 7.10 20.95
C LYS A 420 -14.51 6.76 19.94
N ILE A 421 -14.15 6.17 18.78
CA ILE A 421 -15.14 5.77 17.78
C ILE A 421 -15.94 4.56 18.23
N LEU A 422 -15.30 3.58 18.88
CA LEU A 422 -16.00 2.45 19.46
C LEU A 422 -17.02 2.92 20.51
N ASP A 423 -16.62 3.80 21.42
CA ASP A 423 -17.50 4.33 22.47
C ASP A 423 -18.66 5.16 21.90
N ALA A 424 -18.40 6.00 20.89
CA ALA A 424 -19.39 6.92 20.34
C ALA A 424 -20.36 6.28 19.33
N ARG A 425 -19.92 5.24 18.60
CA ARG A 425 -20.65 4.68 17.45
C ARG A 425 -20.83 3.17 17.50
N GLY A 426 -20.17 2.46 18.42
CA GLY A 426 -20.15 1.00 18.43
C GLY A 426 -19.43 0.38 17.22
N ILE A 427 -18.63 1.17 16.49
CA ILE A 427 -17.91 0.73 15.29
C ILE A 427 -16.45 0.50 15.63
N GLU A 428 -15.97 -0.72 15.39
CA GLU A 428 -14.56 -1.06 15.56
C GLU A 428 -13.74 -0.65 14.31
N LEU A 429 -12.83 0.30 14.49
CA LEU A 429 -11.89 0.69 13.43
C LEU A 429 -10.68 -0.26 13.38
N ARG A 430 -10.45 -0.87 12.22
CA ARG A 430 -9.25 -1.68 11.94
C ARG A 430 -8.18 -0.83 11.26
N ARG A 431 -6.96 -0.87 11.80
CA ARG A 431 -5.81 -0.14 11.23
C ARG A 431 -5.47 -0.68 9.83
N GLU A 432 -5.19 0.22 8.89
CA GLU A 432 -4.67 -0.08 7.54
C GLU A 432 -3.16 0.08 7.50
N VAL A 433 -2.64 1.12 8.18
CA VAL A 433 -1.21 1.33 8.40
C VAL A 433 -0.61 0.14 9.17
N VAL A 434 0.46 -0.42 8.63
CA VAL A 434 1.21 -1.50 9.27
C VAL A 434 2.16 -0.88 10.30
N VAL A 435 2.09 -1.36 11.54
CA VAL A 435 3.00 -0.96 12.61
C VAL A 435 4.10 -1.99 12.74
N TRP A 436 5.35 -1.52 12.75
CA TRP A 436 6.53 -2.35 12.91
C TRP A 436 7.22 -1.99 14.21
N ASP A 437 7.33 -2.95 15.13
CA ASP A 437 8.06 -2.78 16.37
C ASP A 437 9.05 -3.92 16.60
N ARG A 438 9.92 -3.74 17.61
CA ARG A 438 10.99 -4.68 17.96
C ARG A 438 10.50 -5.85 18.82
N SER A 439 9.39 -5.69 19.53
CA SER A 439 8.84 -6.68 20.46
C SER A 439 8.08 -7.80 19.74
N ASN A 440 7.49 -7.48 18.59
CA ASN A 440 6.91 -8.42 17.66
C ASN A 440 7.76 -8.40 16.38
N PRO A 441 8.81 -9.22 16.28
CA PRO A 441 9.74 -9.17 15.16
C PRO A 441 9.08 -9.43 13.80
N GLY A 442 7.84 -9.93 13.75
CA GLY A 442 7.09 -10.11 12.51
C GLY A 442 7.80 -11.11 11.60
N GLY A 443 7.20 -12.28 11.40
CA GLY A 443 7.75 -13.22 10.43
C GLY A 443 7.69 -12.62 9.02
N ILE A 444 8.46 -13.19 8.09
CA ILE A 444 8.27 -12.87 6.67
C ILE A 444 6.80 -13.11 6.27
N GLU A 445 6.14 -14.06 6.91
CA GLU A 445 4.72 -14.40 6.79
C GLU A 445 3.75 -13.26 7.16
N ASP A 446 4.20 -12.25 7.91
CA ASP A 446 3.40 -11.08 8.33
C ASP A 446 3.50 -9.89 7.36
N ALA A 447 4.23 -10.02 6.25
CA ALA A 447 4.69 -8.93 5.39
C ALA A 447 3.88 -8.67 4.09
#